data_AF-A0A7S0ZNA8-F1
#
_entry.id   AF-A0A7S0ZNA8-F1
#
_cell.length_a   1.000
_cell.length_b   1.000
_cell.length_c   1.000
_cell.angle_alpha   90.00
_cell.angle_beta   90.00
_cell.angle_gamma   90.00
#
_symmetry.space_group_name_H-M   'P 1'
#
loop_
_entity.id
_entity.type
_entity.pdbx_description
1 polymer ?
#
loop_
_entity_poly.entity_id
_entity_poly.type
_entity_poly.pdbx_seq_one_letter_code
_entity_poly.pdbx_strand_id
1 'polypeptide(L)'
;ALGGFHSLFLDRLNKLWSCGSGAASGFASSESDQSVICIPRAVTDTKVFKCKILQIAAGMFHNMVLLENGSLVTWGMGLNGRLGDNKTKSVLSPQLLMLQKGFSLTALKKGVGADLVDDSEKSVEVAESQSDDDIKGVMVKKSREDTCEKSPWEIKALACGSLHSCALTVGGQLYVWGCNVNGQLGLGRSTDHMYVWVPRRLVIGTRVIKEIC
;
A
#
# COMPACT_ATOMS: atom_id res chain seq x y z
N ALA A 1 5.07 -15.28 4.28
CA ALA A 1 3.73 -15.26 3.66
C ALA A 1 3.76 -16.13 2.42
N LEU A 2 2.71 -16.92 2.20
CA LEU A 2 2.63 -17.86 1.08
C LEU A 2 1.72 -17.26 0.00
N GLY A 3 2.24 -17.15 -1.21
CA GLY A 3 1.44 -16.84 -2.38
C GLY A 3 1.01 -18.10 -3.11
N GLY A 4 0.38 -17.93 -4.28
CA GLY A 4 -0.06 -19.07 -5.09
C GLY A 4 1.11 -19.86 -5.68
N PHE A 5 2.14 -19.15 -6.17
CA PHE A 5 3.31 -19.75 -6.83
C PHE A 5 4.64 -19.15 -6.35
N HIS A 6 4.61 -18.41 -5.24
CA HIS A 6 5.76 -17.75 -4.66
C HIS A 6 5.65 -17.69 -3.14
N SER A 7 6.76 -17.38 -2.48
CA SER A 7 6.84 -17.26 -1.03
C SER A 7 7.64 -16.03 -0.66
N LEU A 8 7.15 -15.30 0.35
CA LEU A 8 7.85 -14.18 0.97
C LEU A 8 8.36 -14.57 2.36
N PHE A 9 9.58 -14.14 2.67
CA PHE A 9 10.22 -14.35 3.96
C PHE A 9 10.72 -13.00 4.49
N LEU A 10 10.61 -12.80 5.79
CA LEU A 10 11.19 -11.66 6.49
C LEU A 10 12.16 -12.20 7.52
N ASP A 11 13.42 -11.78 7.45
CA ASP A 11 14.44 -12.22 8.41
C ASP A 11 14.51 -11.33 9.65
N ARG A 12 15.34 -11.73 10.63
CA ARG A 12 15.54 -10.97 11.88
C ARG A 12 16.23 -9.63 11.69
N LEU A 13 16.89 -9.42 10.54
CA LEU A 13 17.53 -8.16 10.16
C LEU A 13 16.58 -7.26 9.37
N ASN A 14 15.29 -7.62 9.30
CA ASN A 14 14.26 -6.90 8.57
C ASN A 14 14.51 -6.83 7.05
N LYS A 15 15.20 -7.83 6.48
CA LYS A 15 15.32 -7.97 5.03
C LYS A 15 14.20 -8.84 4.49
N LEU A 16 13.59 -8.38 3.42
CA LEU A 16 12.56 -9.08 2.68
C LEU A 16 13.22 -10.00 1.62
N TRP A 17 12.80 -11.25 1.60
CA TRP A 17 13.26 -12.25 0.64
C TRP A 17 12.06 -12.85 -0.09
N SER A 18 12.28 -13.28 -1.33
CA SER A 18 11.25 -13.89 -2.17
C SER A 18 11.82 -15.04 -3.00
N CYS A 19 11.01 -16.08 -3.21
CA CYS A 19 11.28 -17.19 -4.14
C CYS A 19 9.99 -17.64 -4.83
N GLY A 20 10.11 -18.43 -5.90
CA GLY A 20 9.01 -18.89 -6.74
C GLY A 20 8.89 -18.12 -8.05
N SER A 21 7.71 -18.14 -8.66
CA SER A 21 7.50 -17.71 -10.06
C SER A 21 6.61 -16.47 -10.20
N GLY A 22 6.79 -15.78 -11.33
CA GLY A 22 5.88 -14.76 -11.86
C GLY A 22 6.13 -13.35 -11.34
N ALA A 23 5.26 -12.41 -11.76
CA ALA A 23 5.33 -10.98 -11.41
C ALA A 23 5.36 -10.71 -9.89
N ALA A 24 4.80 -11.63 -9.10
CA ALA A 24 4.79 -11.57 -7.65
C ALA A 24 6.13 -11.91 -7.00
N SER A 25 7.07 -12.50 -7.73
CA SER A 25 8.41 -12.82 -7.21
C SER A 25 9.19 -11.56 -6.83
N GLY A 26 8.85 -10.40 -7.39
CA GLY A 26 9.62 -9.16 -7.21
C GLY A 26 10.87 -9.07 -8.10
N PHE A 27 11.08 -10.03 -9.01
CA PHE A 27 12.25 -10.12 -9.87
C PHE A 27 11.94 -10.29 -11.36
N ALA A 28 10.65 -10.36 -11.71
CA ALA A 28 10.23 -10.46 -13.10
C ALA A 28 10.65 -9.19 -13.86
N SER A 29 11.20 -9.38 -15.05
CA SER A 29 11.57 -8.31 -15.98
C SER A 29 10.37 -7.79 -16.78
N SER A 30 9.34 -8.61 -16.95
CA SER A 30 8.09 -8.30 -17.64
C SER A 30 6.93 -9.14 -17.10
N GLU A 31 5.69 -8.85 -17.52
CA GLU A 31 4.53 -9.68 -17.14
C GLU A 31 4.54 -11.08 -17.75
N SER A 32 5.20 -11.25 -18.90
CA SER A 32 5.38 -12.53 -19.58
C SER A 32 6.61 -13.31 -19.07
N ASP A 33 7.37 -12.73 -18.14
CA ASP A 33 8.53 -13.36 -17.55
C ASP A 33 8.09 -14.52 -16.62
N GLN A 34 8.32 -15.74 -17.11
CA GLN A 34 8.03 -16.98 -16.39
C GLN A 34 9.23 -17.49 -15.59
N SER A 35 10.26 -16.66 -15.40
CA SER A 35 11.42 -17.05 -14.59
C SER A 35 11.00 -17.54 -13.21
N VAL A 36 11.71 -18.58 -12.76
CA VAL A 36 11.49 -19.21 -11.47
C VAL A 36 12.71 -18.93 -10.60
N ILE A 37 12.46 -18.31 -9.46
CA ILE A 37 13.48 -18.03 -8.46
C ILE A 37 13.52 -19.23 -7.50
N CYS A 38 14.36 -20.20 -7.80
CA CYS A 38 14.46 -21.45 -7.03
C CYS A 38 15.17 -21.27 -5.67
N ILE A 39 15.90 -20.17 -5.48
CA ILE A 39 16.64 -19.85 -4.25
C ILE A 39 16.15 -18.49 -3.74
N PRO A 40 15.78 -18.35 -2.45
CA PRO A 40 15.36 -17.07 -1.88
C PRO A 40 16.34 -15.94 -2.20
N ARG A 41 15.83 -14.89 -2.83
CA ARG A 41 16.59 -13.69 -3.19
C ARG A 41 16.03 -12.49 -2.45
N ALA A 42 16.92 -11.60 -1.99
CA ALA A 42 16.52 -10.38 -1.31
C ALA A 42 15.79 -9.45 -2.29
N VAL A 43 14.64 -8.92 -1.87
CA VAL A 43 13.88 -7.90 -2.61
C VAL A 43 14.49 -6.55 -2.26
N THR A 44 15.42 -6.06 -3.08
CA THR A 44 16.34 -4.98 -2.72
C THR A 44 15.91 -3.56 -3.10
N ASP A 45 14.62 -3.28 -3.28
CA ASP A 45 14.19 -1.89 -3.52
C ASP A 45 14.17 -1.08 -2.21
N THR A 46 15.31 -0.46 -1.91
CA THR A 46 15.51 0.35 -0.70
C THR A 46 14.75 1.67 -0.73
N LYS A 47 14.26 2.13 -1.90
CA LYS A 47 13.56 3.42 -1.99
C LYS A 47 12.19 3.39 -1.31
N VAL A 48 11.56 2.22 -1.29
CA VAL A 48 10.21 2.04 -0.74
C VAL A 48 10.27 1.54 0.70
N PHE A 49 11.24 0.69 1.05
CA PHE A 49 11.43 0.18 2.41
C PHE A 49 12.26 1.13 3.27
N LYS A 50 11.72 2.34 3.53
CA LYS A 50 12.41 3.39 4.30
C LYS A 50 12.37 3.18 5.83
N CYS A 51 11.57 2.25 6.33
CA CYS A 51 11.50 1.89 7.73
C CYS A 51 11.20 0.40 7.90
N LYS A 52 11.06 -0.04 9.15
CA LYS A 52 10.91 -1.45 9.50
C LYS A 52 9.65 -2.06 8.87
N ILE A 53 9.76 -3.31 8.42
CA ILE A 53 8.62 -4.08 7.93
C ILE A 53 7.96 -4.73 9.15
N LEU A 54 6.68 -4.43 9.36
CA LEU A 54 5.92 -5.01 10.47
C LEU A 54 5.15 -6.27 10.05
N GLN A 55 4.66 -6.31 8.81
CA GLN A 55 3.88 -7.43 8.31
C GLN A 55 4.10 -7.63 6.82
N ILE A 56 4.05 -8.90 6.41
CA ILE A 56 4.04 -9.33 5.01
C ILE A 56 2.78 -10.15 4.74
N ALA A 57 2.15 -9.93 3.59
CA ALA A 57 1.03 -10.73 3.09
C ALA A 57 1.24 -11.02 1.60
N ALA A 58 0.72 -12.16 1.14
CA ALA A 58 0.83 -12.58 -0.25
C ALA A 58 -0.48 -13.23 -0.68
N GLY A 59 -0.97 -12.84 -1.86
CA GLY A 59 -2.07 -13.52 -2.54
C GLY A 59 -1.55 -14.40 -3.67
N MET A 60 -2.42 -14.77 -4.61
CA MET A 60 -2.03 -15.75 -5.66
C MET A 60 -0.83 -15.28 -6.50
N PHE A 61 -0.83 -14.00 -6.87
CA PHE A 61 0.22 -13.37 -7.68
C PHE A 61 0.50 -11.90 -7.27
N HIS A 62 0.24 -11.52 -6.02
CA HIS A 62 0.51 -10.17 -5.55
C HIS A 62 0.94 -10.20 -4.09
N ASN A 63 1.51 -9.10 -3.62
CA ASN A 63 2.08 -8.96 -2.31
C ASN A 63 1.65 -7.67 -1.65
N MET A 64 1.68 -7.69 -0.33
CA MET A 64 1.53 -6.51 0.48
C MET A 64 2.52 -6.51 1.64
N VAL A 65 2.99 -5.32 1.99
CA VAL A 65 3.89 -5.08 3.11
C VAL A 65 3.35 -3.89 3.92
N LEU A 66 3.31 -4.05 5.24
CA LEU A 66 3.05 -2.99 6.19
C LEU A 66 4.38 -2.50 6.76
N LEU A 67 4.59 -1.19 6.68
CA LEU A 67 5.74 -0.52 7.26
C LEU A 67 5.41 0.11 8.62
N GLU A 68 6.43 0.30 9.45
CA GLU A 68 6.32 0.85 10.80
C GLU A 68 5.76 2.26 10.85
N ASN A 69 6.04 3.05 9.82
CA ASN A 69 5.46 4.38 9.66
C ASN A 69 3.97 4.36 9.26
N GLY A 70 3.36 3.18 9.06
CA GLY A 70 1.97 3.01 8.61
C GLY A 70 1.78 2.99 7.10
N SER A 71 2.87 3.03 6.32
CA SER A 71 2.81 2.93 4.86
C SER A 71 2.47 1.52 4.40
N LEU A 72 1.70 1.43 3.32
CA LEU A 72 1.40 0.19 2.63
C LEU A 72 2.19 0.11 1.35
N VAL A 73 2.74 -1.07 1.08
CA VAL A 73 3.52 -1.33 -0.12
C VAL A 73 2.92 -2.53 -0.82
N THR A 74 2.71 -2.44 -2.13
CA THR A 74 2.14 -3.53 -2.94
C THR A 74 2.95 -3.74 -4.21
N TRP A 75 2.96 -4.97 -4.72
CA TRP A 75 3.51 -5.31 -6.03
C TRP A 75 3.00 -6.68 -6.48
N GLY A 76 3.31 -7.04 -7.72
CA GLY A 76 2.88 -8.25 -8.41
C GLY A 76 1.90 -7.95 -9.52
N MET A 77 1.04 -8.93 -9.81
CA MET A 77 0.05 -8.86 -10.89
C MET A 77 -1.02 -7.81 -10.60
N GLY A 78 -1.29 -6.92 -11.56
CA GLY A 78 -2.24 -5.81 -11.41
C GLY A 78 -3.70 -6.13 -11.75
N LEU A 79 -3.93 -7.22 -12.49
CA LEU A 79 -5.27 -7.59 -12.98
C LEU A 79 -6.30 -7.63 -11.86
N ASN A 80 -7.53 -7.21 -12.17
CA ASN A 80 -8.66 -7.13 -11.23
C ASN A 80 -8.50 -6.05 -10.14
N GLY A 81 -7.47 -5.18 -10.24
CA GLY A 81 -7.24 -4.08 -9.30
C GLY A 81 -6.68 -4.51 -7.94
N ARG A 82 -6.11 -5.71 -7.83
CA ARG A 82 -5.64 -6.29 -6.55
C ARG A 82 -4.49 -5.54 -5.87
N LEU A 83 -3.84 -4.62 -6.60
CA LEU A 83 -2.81 -3.74 -6.07
C LEU A 83 -3.39 -2.46 -5.45
N GLY A 84 -4.61 -2.06 -5.81
CA GLY A 84 -5.28 -0.91 -5.21
C GLY A 84 -4.80 0.47 -5.70
N ASP A 85 -3.97 0.52 -6.73
CA ASP A 85 -3.32 1.73 -7.25
C ASP A 85 -4.11 2.43 -8.38
N ASN A 86 -5.41 2.11 -8.50
CA ASN A 86 -6.29 2.55 -9.58
C ASN A 86 -5.83 2.12 -10.98
N LYS A 87 -5.03 1.07 -11.08
CA LYS A 87 -4.52 0.54 -12.35
C LYS A 87 -4.78 -0.96 -12.44
N THR A 88 -4.64 -1.48 -13.65
CA THR A 88 -4.72 -2.92 -13.95
C THR A 88 -3.39 -3.52 -14.39
N LYS A 89 -2.40 -2.67 -14.66
CA LYS A 89 -1.05 -3.06 -15.06
C LYS A 89 -0.32 -3.66 -13.85
N SER A 90 0.45 -4.72 -14.09
CA SER A 90 1.29 -5.32 -13.06
C SER A 90 2.45 -4.40 -12.70
N VAL A 91 2.85 -4.49 -11.44
CA VAL A 91 3.97 -3.72 -10.90
C VAL A 91 4.99 -4.71 -10.38
N LEU A 92 6.13 -4.80 -11.05
CA LEU A 92 7.11 -5.87 -10.82
C LEU A 92 8.02 -5.59 -9.61
N SER A 93 8.09 -4.33 -9.20
CA SER A 93 8.84 -3.88 -8.02
C SER A 93 7.89 -3.32 -6.95
N PRO A 94 8.26 -3.37 -5.66
CA PRO A 94 7.50 -2.74 -4.58
C PRO A 94 7.11 -1.28 -4.91
N GLN A 95 5.84 -0.91 -4.73
CA GLN A 95 5.39 0.48 -4.81
C GLN A 95 4.58 0.88 -3.58
N LEU A 96 4.64 2.16 -3.22
CA LEU A 96 3.81 2.70 -2.14
C LEU A 96 2.34 2.77 -2.59
N LEU A 97 1.45 2.25 -1.77
CA LEU A 97 0.01 2.33 -1.93
C LEU A 97 -0.54 3.40 -0.99
N MET A 98 -1.26 4.36 -1.57
CA MET A 98 -2.01 5.35 -0.81
C MET A 98 -3.45 4.87 -0.66
N LEU A 99 -3.91 4.71 0.58
CA LEU A 99 -5.34 4.58 0.82
C LEU A 99 -5.99 5.93 0.47
N GLN A 100 -7.19 5.93 -0.08
CA GLN A 100 -7.91 7.20 -0.22
C GLN A 100 -8.36 7.69 1.15
N LYS A 101 -8.30 9.01 1.36
CA LYS A 101 -8.87 9.66 2.56
C LYS A 101 -10.36 9.42 2.48
N GLY A 102 -10.81 8.35 3.15
CA GLY A 102 -12.23 8.09 3.33
C GLY A 102 -12.79 9.27 4.12
N PHE A 103 -13.68 10.01 3.47
CA PHE A 103 -14.61 11.00 4.03
C PHE A 103 -14.64 10.99 5.56
N SER A 104 -14.19 12.11 6.16
CA SER A 104 -14.45 12.37 7.57
C SER A 104 -15.96 12.27 7.82
N LEU A 105 -16.36 11.59 8.89
CA LEU A 105 -17.76 11.47 9.31
C LEU A 105 -18.44 12.83 9.54
N THR A 106 -17.66 13.92 9.59
CA THR A 106 -18.15 15.31 9.61
C THR A 106 -18.96 15.69 8.36
N ALA A 107 -18.71 15.05 7.21
CA ALA A 107 -19.44 15.31 5.96
C ALA A 107 -20.83 14.67 5.90
N LEU A 108 -21.15 13.70 6.77
CA LEU A 108 -22.46 13.05 6.82
C LEU A 108 -23.51 13.83 7.63
N LYS A 109 -23.16 15.01 8.18
CA LYS A 109 -24.11 15.89 8.89
C LYS A 109 -24.73 16.99 8.03
N LYS A 110 -24.36 17.13 6.75
CA LYS A 110 -25.06 18.01 5.81
C LYS A 110 -25.64 17.16 4.68
N GLY A 111 -26.97 17.19 4.62
CA GLY A 111 -27.76 16.35 3.74
C GLY A 111 -27.54 16.62 2.25
N VAL A 112 -27.99 15.64 1.47
CA VAL A 112 -28.57 15.71 0.13
C VAL A 112 -28.00 16.80 -0.80
N GLY A 113 -27.27 16.35 -1.81
CA GLY A 113 -27.21 17.03 -3.11
C GLY A 113 -25.81 17.32 -3.63
N ALA A 114 -25.63 16.91 -4.89
CA ALA A 114 -24.68 17.39 -5.88
C ALA A 114 -23.22 16.93 -5.80
N ASP A 115 -22.81 16.25 -6.88
CA ASP A 115 -21.52 16.42 -7.53
C ASP A 115 -21.00 17.85 -7.34
N LEU A 116 -19.77 18.03 -6.85
CA LEU A 116 -18.85 19.03 -7.38
C LEU A 116 -17.42 18.69 -6.94
N VAL A 117 -16.57 18.65 -7.96
CA VAL A 117 -15.11 18.72 -7.94
C VAL A 117 -14.67 19.93 -7.11
N ASP A 118 -13.68 19.77 -6.24
CA ASP A 118 -12.90 20.90 -5.73
C ASP A 118 -11.41 20.64 -6.02
N ASP A 119 -11.01 21.26 -7.13
CA ASP A 119 -9.65 21.52 -7.54
C ASP A 119 -9.27 22.88 -6.92
N SER A 120 -8.41 22.86 -5.91
CA SER A 120 -7.78 24.09 -5.43
C SER A 120 -6.35 23.82 -4.98
N GLU A 121 -5.46 24.04 -5.94
CA GLU A 121 -4.06 24.37 -5.71
C GLU A 121 -3.94 25.48 -4.67
N LYS A 122 -3.09 25.29 -3.66
CA LYS A 122 -2.49 26.40 -2.93
C LYS A 122 -1.03 26.48 -3.28
N SER A 123 -0.78 27.39 -4.21
CA SER A 123 0.47 28.08 -4.48
C SER A 123 1.09 28.59 -3.17
N VAL A 124 2.36 28.26 -2.96
CA VAL A 124 3.19 28.84 -1.91
C VAL A 124 3.91 30.04 -2.51
N GLU A 125 3.72 31.20 -1.88
CA GLU A 125 4.35 32.47 -2.23
C GLU A 125 5.86 32.43 -1.96
N VAL A 126 6.64 32.93 -2.92
CA VAL A 126 8.08 33.20 -2.77
C VAL A 126 8.24 34.62 -2.24
N ALA A 127 9.04 34.79 -1.19
CA ALA A 127 9.59 36.08 -0.80
C ALA A 127 11.12 35.96 -0.68
N GLU A 128 11.84 36.80 -1.42
CA GLU A 128 13.29 36.97 -1.35
C GLU A 128 13.66 38.09 -0.37
N SER A 129 14.82 37.99 0.32
CA SER A 129 15.95 38.93 0.17
C SER A 129 17.04 38.81 1.27
N GLN A 130 18.29 38.82 0.77
CA GLN A 130 19.52 39.54 1.19
C GLN A 130 20.30 39.25 2.51
N SER A 131 21.48 38.64 2.30
CA SER A 131 22.86 38.85 2.80
C SER A 131 23.18 39.32 4.25
N ASP A 132 24.05 38.59 4.97
CA ASP A 132 25.48 38.94 5.22
C ASP A 132 26.15 38.01 6.29
N ASP A 133 27.44 37.78 6.08
CA ASP A 133 28.56 37.34 6.96
C ASP A 133 28.34 36.73 8.36
N ASP A 134 28.89 35.51 8.58
CA ASP A 134 29.82 35.18 9.68
C ASP A 134 30.19 33.67 9.68
N ILE A 135 31.48 33.35 9.58
CA ILE A 135 32.00 31.99 9.85
C ILE A 135 32.01 31.77 11.37
N LYS A 136 31.04 31.02 11.89
CA LYS A 136 31.09 30.47 13.26
C LYS A 136 30.63 29.01 13.29
N GLY A 137 31.59 28.13 13.56
CA GLY A 137 31.37 26.75 13.97
C GLY A 137 31.12 25.76 12.83
N VAL A 138 32.12 24.96 12.49
CA VAL A 138 31.88 23.66 11.84
C VAL A 138 31.24 22.77 12.89
N MET A 139 29.94 22.96 13.09
CA MET A 139 29.09 21.98 13.73
C MET A 139 28.95 20.87 12.69
N VAL A 140 29.57 19.72 12.94
CA VAL A 140 29.24 18.48 12.25
C VAL A 140 27.74 18.32 12.45
N LYS A 141 26.94 18.67 11.43
CA LYS A 141 25.52 18.35 11.41
C LYS A 141 25.48 16.84 11.49
N LYS A 142 25.18 16.31 12.68
CA LYS A 142 24.74 14.93 12.86
C LYS A 142 23.70 14.74 11.76
N SER A 143 24.05 13.95 10.75
CA SER A 143 23.19 13.67 9.60
C SER A 143 21.82 13.41 10.17
N ARG A 144 20.83 14.24 9.81
CA ARG A 144 19.45 14.10 10.24
C ARG A 144 19.12 12.61 10.18
N GLU A 145 18.83 12.02 11.32
CA GLU A 145 18.39 10.63 11.38
C GLU A 145 17.28 10.49 10.33
N ASP A 146 17.41 9.53 9.41
CA ASP A 146 16.47 9.25 8.33
C ASP A 146 15.11 8.85 8.93
N THR A 147 14.37 9.81 9.48
CA THR A 147 13.06 9.57 10.06
C THR A 147 12.09 9.38 8.92
N CYS A 148 11.65 8.15 8.73
CA CYS A 148 10.58 7.83 7.80
C CYS A 148 9.32 8.61 8.18
N GLU A 149 8.86 9.51 7.31
CA GLU A 149 7.67 10.31 7.54
C GLU A 149 6.47 9.41 7.86
N LYS A 150 5.72 9.75 8.91
CA LYS A 150 4.57 8.96 9.35
C LYS A 150 3.47 9.05 8.29
N SER A 151 2.98 7.89 7.85
CA SER A 151 1.81 7.76 7.00
C SER A 151 0.58 8.35 7.71
N PRO A 152 -0.34 8.99 6.97
CA PRO A 152 -1.62 9.43 7.56
C PRO A 152 -2.55 8.25 7.92
N TRP A 153 -2.17 7.01 7.55
CA TRP A 153 -2.93 5.80 7.82
C TRP A 153 -2.30 5.05 8.99
N GLU A 154 -3.09 4.80 10.04
CA GLU A 154 -2.69 3.88 11.11
C GLU A 154 -3.22 2.48 10.78
N ILE A 155 -2.43 1.70 10.07
CA ILE A 155 -2.76 0.32 9.71
C ILE A 155 -2.32 -0.62 10.82
N LYS A 156 -3.26 -1.45 11.25
CA LYS A 156 -3.04 -2.49 12.26
C LYS A 156 -2.57 -3.78 11.59
N ALA A 157 -3.21 -4.16 10.48
CA ALA A 157 -2.91 -5.42 9.85
C ALA A 157 -3.37 -5.52 8.38
N LEU A 158 -2.81 -6.51 7.69
CA LEU A 158 -3.03 -6.79 6.27
C LEU A 158 -3.41 -8.25 6.04
N ALA A 159 -4.21 -8.50 5.01
CA ALA A 159 -4.37 -9.85 4.48
C ALA A 159 -4.68 -9.83 2.97
N CYS A 160 -4.23 -10.88 2.30
CA CYS A 160 -4.48 -11.11 0.88
C CYS A 160 -5.24 -12.42 0.72
N GLY A 161 -6.34 -12.40 -0.03
CA GLY A 161 -6.89 -13.61 -0.63
C GLY A 161 -6.24 -13.90 -1.98
N SER A 162 -6.81 -14.83 -2.75
CA SER A 162 -6.22 -15.21 -4.05
C SER A 162 -6.12 -14.02 -5.01
N LEU A 163 -7.21 -13.26 -5.17
CA LEU A 163 -7.35 -12.18 -6.16
C LEU A 163 -7.80 -10.85 -5.54
N HIS A 164 -7.78 -10.74 -4.22
CA HIS A 164 -8.23 -9.57 -3.48
C HIS A 164 -7.37 -9.33 -2.25
N SER A 165 -7.52 -8.14 -1.69
CA SER A 165 -6.66 -7.60 -0.65
C SER A 165 -7.50 -6.85 0.37
N CYS A 166 -7.03 -6.82 1.60
CA CYS A 166 -7.64 -5.99 2.63
C CYS A 166 -6.60 -5.42 3.61
N ALA A 167 -6.98 -4.29 4.22
CA ALA A 167 -6.23 -3.64 5.27
C ALA A 167 -7.17 -3.22 6.40
N LEU A 168 -6.78 -3.51 7.64
CA LEU A 168 -7.48 -3.12 8.85
C LEU A 168 -6.74 -1.96 9.52
N THR A 169 -7.44 -0.86 9.77
CA THR A 169 -6.87 0.27 10.53
C THR A 169 -6.92 -0.01 12.05
N VAL A 170 -6.06 0.68 12.82
CA VAL A 170 -6.10 0.69 14.29
C VAL A 170 -7.47 1.17 14.80
N GLY A 171 -8.12 2.07 14.07
CA GLY A 171 -9.48 2.54 14.34
C GLY A 171 -10.59 1.52 14.04
N GLY A 172 -10.26 0.32 13.58
CA GLY A 172 -11.22 -0.75 13.27
C GLY A 172 -11.96 -0.57 11.94
N GLN A 173 -11.43 0.25 11.03
CA GLN A 173 -11.98 0.42 9.68
C GLN A 173 -11.35 -0.61 8.75
N LEU A 174 -12.19 -1.32 8.00
CA LEU A 174 -11.75 -2.30 7.03
C LEU A 174 -11.78 -1.72 5.62
N TYR A 175 -10.68 -1.86 4.89
CA TYR A 175 -10.56 -1.51 3.48
C TYR A 175 -10.37 -2.77 2.66
N VAL A 176 -11.07 -2.86 1.53
CA VAL A 176 -11.05 -4.02 0.62
C VAL A 176 -10.88 -3.56 -0.83
N TRP A 177 -10.13 -4.31 -1.62
CA TRP A 177 -9.94 -4.07 -3.05
C TRP A 177 -9.57 -5.35 -3.80
N GLY A 178 -9.60 -5.28 -5.13
CA GLY A 178 -9.35 -6.40 -6.03
C GLY A 178 -10.62 -7.00 -6.62
N CYS A 179 -10.57 -8.30 -6.89
CA CYS A 179 -11.68 -9.04 -7.49
C CYS A 179 -12.85 -9.21 -6.52
N ASN A 180 -14.06 -8.98 -7.02
CA ASN A 180 -15.32 -9.18 -6.31
C ASN A 180 -16.34 -10.00 -7.12
N VAL A 181 -15.89 -10.71 -8.16
CA VAL A 181 -16.78 -11.50 -9.05
C VAL A 181 -17.61 -12.52 -8.24
N ASN A 182 -17.07 -13.03 -7.14
CA ASN A 182 -17.76 -13.98 -6.26
C ASN A 182 -18.42 -13.28 -5.04
N GLY A 183 -18.34 -11.96 -4.92
CA GLY A 183 -18.79 -11.20 -3.76
C GLY A 183 -17.80 -11.19 -2.58
N GLN A 184 -16.54 -11.60 -2.80
CA GLN A 184 -15.54 -11.76 -1.73
C GLN A 184 -15.12 -10.45 -1.05
N LEU A 185 -15.44 -9.28 -1.62
CA LEU A 185 -15.22 -7.99 -0.96
C LEU A 185 -16.38 -7.60 -0.04
N GLY A 186 -17.52 -8.30 -0.08
CA GLY A 186 -18.68 -7.98 0.74
C GLY A 186 -19.42 -6.70 0.34
N LEU A 187 -19.16 -6.14 -0.84
CA LEU A 187 -19.76 -4.89 -1.35
C LEU A 187 -21.08 -5.12 -2.12
N GLY A 188 -21.65 -6.32 -2.03
CA GLY A 188 -22.72 -6.77 -2.90
C GLY A 188 -22.21 -7.18 -4.29
N ARG A 189 -23.13 -7.66 -5.13
CA ARG A 189 -22.90 -8.04 -6.53
C ARG A 189 -23.63 -7.06 -7.44
N SER A 190 -22.97 -5.96 -7.77
CA SER A 190 -23.35 -5.09 -8.89
C SER A 190 -22.26 -5.11 -9.95
N THR A 191 -22.62 -4.82 -11.19
CA THR A 191 -21.66 -4.66 -12.30
C THR A 191 -20.58 -3.66 -11.96
N ASP A 192 -20.94 -2.59 -11.24
CA ASP A 192 -20.05 -1.50 -10.85
C ASP A 192 -19.05 -1.88 -9.75
N HIS A 193 -19.23 -3.04 -9.13
CA HIS A 193 -18.41 -3.51 -8.03
C HIS A 193 -17.72 -4.85 -8.32
N MET A 194 -17.71 -5.33 -9.57
CA MET A 194 -17.02 -6.58 -9.92
C MET A 194 -15.51 -6.52 -9.67
N TYR A 195 -14.90 -5.35 -9.84
CA TYR A 195 -13.50 -5.09 -9.55
C TYR A 195 -13.36 -3.75 -8.84
N VAL A 196 -12.64 -3.73 -7.73
CA VAL A 196 -12.41 -2.52 -6.94
C VAL A 196 -10.93 -2.18 -7.06
N TRP A 197 -10.60 -1.17 -7.86
CA TRP A 197 -9.22 -0.84 -8.20
C TRP A 197 -8.53 0.09 -7.20
N VAL A 198 -9.31 0.66 -6.27
CA VAL A 198 -8.85 1.53 -5.21
C VAL A 198 -9.40 1.02 -3.88
N PRO A 199 -8.61 0.94 -2.79
CA PRO A 199 -9.07 0.53 -1.47
C PRO A 199 -10.36 1.23 -1.06
N ARG A 200 -11.44 0.43 -0.98
CA ARG A 200 -12.76 0.93 -0.59
C ARG A 200 -13.05 0.53 0.84
N ARG A 201 -13.51 1.48 1.65
CA ARG A 201 -13.95 1.19 3.01
C ARG A 201 -15.18 0.28 2.98
N LEU A 202 -15.09 -0.88 3.61
CA LEU A 202 -16.20 -1.79 3.85
C LEU A 202 -16.88 -1.40 5.17
N VAL A 203 -18.17 -1.09 5.11
CA VAL A 203 -18.96 -0.74 6.29
C VAL A 203 -19.66 -1.99 6.79
N ILE A 204 -19.06 -2.62 7.79
CA ILE A 204 -19.69 -3.66 8.59
C ILE A 204 -20.30 -2.91 9.78
N GLY A 205 -21.58 -3.15 10.12
CA GLY A 205 -22.30 -2.40 11.17
C GLY A 205 -21.69 -2.47 12.59
N THR A 206 -20.50 -3.06 12.74
CA THR A 206 -19.69 -3.15 13.95
C THR A 206 -18.20 -2.96 13.60
N ARG A 207 -17.36 -2.80 14.62
CA ARG A 207 -15.90 -2.69 14.44
C ARG A 207 -15.28 -4.05 14.12
N VAL A 208 -14.44 -4.08 13.09
CA VAL A 208 -13.63 -5.25 12.77
C VAL A 208 -12.42 -5.27 13.69
N ILE A 209 -12.17 -6.40 14.35
CA ILE A 209 -11.06 -6.56 15.29
C ILE A 209 -9.91 -7.41 14.74
N LYS A 210 -10.20 -8.18 13.68
CA LYS A 210 -9.28 -9.11 13.04
C LYS A 210 -9.70 -9.39 11.59
N GLU A 211 -8.73 -9.49 10.71
CA GLU A 211 -8.80 -9.99 9.34
C GLU A 211 -8.25 -11.43 9.25
N ILE A 212 -8.85 -12.26 8.40
CA ILE A 212 -8.36 -13.59 8.06
C ILE A 212 -8.65 -13.79 6.57
N CYS A 213 -7.65 -14.17 5.79
CA CYS A 213 -7.81 -14.58 4.39
C CYS A 213 -7.31 -16.00 4.21
#